data_AF-A0A9W9I8N3-F1
#
_entry.id   AF-A0A9W9I8N3-F1
#
_cell.length_a   1.000
_cell.length_b   1.000
_cell.length_c   1.000
_cell.angle_alpha   90.00
_cell.angle_beta   90.00
_cell.angle_gamma   90.00
#
_symmetry.space_group_name_H-M   'P 1'
#
loop_
_entity.id
_entity.type
_entity.pdbx_description
1 polymer ?
#
loop_
_entity_poly.entity_id
_entity_poly.type
_entity_poly.pdbx_seq_one_letter_code
_entity_poly.pdbx_strand_id
1 'polypeptide(L)'
;MLQSIAGLRVVVSSVALDVSHAAAPYNAVNPAWPDPATSVGDFFPSLFDEIKCLFDIQDQPLMTDDLIPRLATISPGSGAYHNAGDRKQPDWQSTFYSCKYPAPVAVKQDYDPDQRFYAHAAVGSED
;
A
#
# COMPACT_ATOMS: atom_id res chain seq x y z
N MET A 1 -16.28 7.31 12.31
CA MET A 1 -14.94 6.86 11.90
C MET A 1 -14.62 7.29 10.46
N LEU A 2 -15.42 6.92 9.45
CA LEU A 2 -15.31 7.45 8.06
C LEU A 2 -15.63 8.96 7.90
N GLN A 3 -16.14 9.62 8.95
CA GLN A 3 -16.49 11.04 8.90
C GLN A 3 -15.28 11.98 8.77
N SER A 4 -14.06 11.54 9.14
CA SER A 4 -12.84 12.39 9.04
C SER A 4 -12.38 12.64 7.60
N ILE A 5 -12.84 11.82 6.66
CA ILE A 5 -12.61 11.95 5.22
C ILE A 5 -13.88 12.37 4.47
N ALA A 6 -15.02 12.47 5.14
CA ALA A 6 -16.33 12.74 4.53
C ALA A 6 -16.51 14.17 3.97
N GLY A 7 -15.48 15.02 4.02
CA GLY A 7 -15.41 16.33 3.36
C GLY A 7 -14.44 16.39 2.18
N LEU A 8 -13.66 15.33 1.98
CA LEU A 8 -12.76 15.18 0.83
C LEU A 8 -13.57 14.48 -0.25
N ARG A 9 -13.47 14.93 -1.50
CA ARG A 9 -14.17 14.33 -2.65
C ARG A 9 -13.55 12.95 -2.93
N VAL A 10 -13.82 11.98 -2.05
CA VAL A 10 -13.23 10.63 -2.02
C VAL A 10 -14.37 9.62 -1.88
N VAL A 11 -14.37 8.61 -2.76
CA VAL A 11 -15.24 7.45 -2.66
C VAL A 11 -14.41 6.32 -2.07
N VAL A 12 -14.83 5.87 -0.89
CA VAL A 12 -14.25 4.67 -0.29
C VAL A 12 -15.15 3.50 -0.64
N SER A 13 -14.60 2.54 -1.37
CA SER A 13 -15.20 1.22 -1.52
C SER A 13 -14.41 0.25 -0.65
N SER A 14 -15.09 -0.64 0.07
CA SER A 14 -14.40 -1.63 0.89
C SER A 14 -15.13 -2.95 0.87
N VAL A 15 -14.35 -4.02 0.92
CA VAL A 15 -14.84 -5.39 1.06
C VAL A 15 -14.12 -5.99 2.27
N ALA A 16 -14.90 -6.51 3.22
CA ALA A 16 -14.35 -7.33 4.30
C ALA A 16 -14.15 -8.75 3.78
N LEU A 17 -12.93 -9.28 3.92
CA LEU A 17 -12.56 -10.61 3.48
C LEU A 17 -11.96 -11.36 4.66
N ASP A 18 -12.45 -12.57 4.95
CA ASP A 18 -11.77 -13.49 5.86
C ASP A 18 -10.84 -14.40 5.04
N VAL A 19 -9.55 -14.13 5.14
CA VAL A 19 -8.47 -14.89 4.47
C VAL A 19 -7.56 -15.60 5.46
N SER A 20 -7.96 -15.66 6.73
CA SER A 20 -7.18 -16.28 7.81
C SER A 20 -7.04 -17.80 7.67
N HIS A 21 -7.92 -18.41 6.87
CA HIS A 21 -7.99 -19.86 6.65
C HIS A 21 -7.22 -20.37 5.42
N ALA A 22 -6.51 -19.50 4.69
CA ALA A 22 -5.71 -19.91 3.55
C ALA A 22 -4.41 -20.60 4.01
N ALA A 23 -4.34 -21.93 3.90
CA ALA A 23 -3.10 -22.67 4.08
C ALA A 23 -2.14 -22.38 2.91
N ALA A 24 -1.20 -21.44 3.12
CA ALA A 24 -0.16 -21.11 2.16
C ALA A 24 1.22 -21.51 2.69
N PRO A 25 2.14 -22.02 1.83
CA PRO A 25 3.55 -22.09 2.16
C PRO A 25 4.09 -20.72 2.57
N TYR A 26 5.20 -20.70 3.31
CA TYR A 26 5.87 -19.45 3.68
C TYR A 26 6.14 -18.60 2.44
N ASN A 27 5.74 -17.33 2.51
CA ASN A 27 5.86 -16.37 1.42
C ASN A 27 6.09 -14.95 1.96
N ALA A 28 6.37 -14.01 1.07
CA ALA A 28 6.62 -12.61 1.38
C ALA A 28 5.35 -11.75 1.48
N VAL A 29 4.15 -12.34 1.49
CA VAL A 29 2.89 -11.57 1.59
C VAL A 29 2.86 -10.81 2.90
N ASN A 30 2.57 -9.50 2.83
CA ASN A 30 2.48 -8.63 3.99
C ASN A 30 1.50 -9.24 5.03
N PRO A 31 1.90 -9.39 6.30
CA PRO A 31 1.08 -10.00 7.34
C PRO A 31 -0.22 -9.25 7.65
N ALA A 32 -0.38 -8.00 7.19
CA ALA A 32 -1.66 -7.30 7.26
C ALA A 32 -2.75 -7.98 6.40
N TRP A 33 -2.43 -8.85 5.44
CA TRP A 33 -3.42 -9.57 4.63
C TRP A 33 -4.13 -10.72 5.36
N PRO A 34 -3.42 -11.71 5.94
CA PRO A 34 -4.06 -12.86 6.59
C PRO A 34 -4.66 -12.59 7.98
N ASP A 35 -4.68 -11.33 8.44
CA ASP A 35 -5.32 -10.98 9.71
C ASP A 35 -6.86 -11.08 9.57
N PRO A 36 -7.56 -11.88 10.40
CA PRO A 36 -9.01 -12.03 10.36
C PRO A 36 -9.79 -10.73 10.61
N ALA A 37 -9.14 -9.68 11.11
CA ALA A 37 -9.73 -8.35 11.25
C ALA A 37 -9.50 -7.45 10.01
N THR A 38 -8.80 -7.92 8.98
CA THR A 38 -8.47 -7.10 7.81
C THR A 38 -9.69 -6.87 6.92
N SER A 39 -10.05 -5.60 6.79
CA SER A 39 -10.90 -5.13 5.71
C SER A 39 -10.02 -4.61 4.58
N VAL A 40 -10.27 -5.04 3.35
CA VAL A 40 -9.59 -4.52 2.16
C VAL A 40 -10.40 -3.35 1.64
N GLY A 41 -9.87 -2.15 1.79
CA GLY A 41 -10.46 -0.91 1.26
C GLY A 41 -9.73 -0.49 0.00
N ASP A 42 -10.47 -0.32 -1.09
CA ASP A 42 -9.97 0.42 -2.24
C ASP A 42 -10.40 1.88 -2.07
N PHE A 43 -9.41 2.75 -1.91
CA PHE A 43 -9.61 4.18 -1.73
C PHE A 43 -9.42 4.88 -3.07
N PHE A 44 -10.53 5.31 -3.67
CA PHE A 44 -10.50 6.10 -4.89
C PHE A 44 -10.94 7.52 -4.56
N PRO A 45 -10.14 8.56 -4.89
CA PRO A 45 -10.69 9.91 -4.98
C PRO A 45 -11.95 9.87 -5.87
N SER A 46 -13.06 10.42 -5.39
CA SER A 46 -14.32 10.43 -6.12
C SER A 46 -14.20 11.44 -7.26
N LEU A 47 -13.76 10.97 -8.41
CA LEU A 47 -13.68 11.79 -9.61
C LEU A 47 -14.40 11.06 -10.72
N PHE A 48 -15.72 10.98 -10.55
CA PHE A 48 -16.61 10.48 -11.59
C PHE A 48 -16.53 11.32 -12.89
N ASP A 49 -15.90 12.51 -12.86
CA ASP A 49 -15.68 13.35 -14.04
C ASP A 49 -14.22 13.40 -14.55
N GLU A 50 -13.21 13.05 -13.74
CA GLU A 50 -11.79 13.18 -14.11
C GLU A 50 -10.91 12.07 -13.54
N ILE A 51 -10.73 11.00 -14.30
CA ILE A 51 -9.63 10.01 -14.13
C ILE A 51 -8.24 10.70 -14.14
N LYS A 52 -8.16 11.98 -14.53
CA LYS A 52 -6.94 12.79 -14.58
C LYS A 52 -6.24 12.98 -13.22
N CYS A 53 -6.95 13.18 -12.12
CA CYS A 53 -6.30 13.58 -10.86
C CYS A 53 -5.55 12.43 -10.14
N LEU A 54 -5.80 11.15 -10.48
CA LEU A 54 -4.92 10.06 -10.02
C LEU A 54 -3.56 10.01 -10.75
N PHE A 55 -3.45 10.66 -11.91
CA PHE A 55 -2.24 10.66 -12.74
C PHE A 55 -1.61 12.03 -12.94
N ASP A 56 -2.30 13.12 -12.57
CA ASP A 56 -1.73 14.46 -12.60
C ASP A 56 -0.73 14.61 -11.46
N ILE A 57 0.48 15.06 -11.80
CA ILE A 57 1.55 15.30 -10.83
C ILE A 57 1.12 16.35 -9.79
N GLN A 58 0.26 17.28 -10.18
CA GLN A 58 -0.22 18.35 -9.31
C GLN A 58 -1.05 17.85 -8.12
N ASP A 59 -1.73 16.72 -8.28
CA ASP A 59 -2.63 16.17 -7.27
C ASP A 59 -2.00 15.05 -6.43
N GLN A 60 -0.79 14.59 -6.78
CA GLN A 60 -0.07 13.59 -5.97
C GLN A 60 0.13 14.01 -4.50
N PRO A 61 0.42 15.27 -4.15
CA PRO A 61 0.51 15.70 -2.75
C PRO A 61 -0.77 15.46 -1.96
N LEU A 62 -1.96 15.56 -2.59
CA LEU A 62 -3.22 15.27 -1.90
C LEU A 62 -3.27 13.81 -1.43
N MET A 63 -2.79 12.88 -2.25
CA MET A 63 -2.73 11.46 -1.90
C MET A 63 -1.66 11.20 -0.82
N THR A 64 -0.42 11.63 -1.08
CA THR A 64 0.75 11.33 -0.25
C THR A 64 0.72 12.06 1.10
N ASP A 65 0.35 13.34 1.10
CA ASP A 65 0.55 14.22 2.26
C ASP A 65 -0.73 14.42 3.10
N ASP A 66 -1.92 14.09 2.56
CA ASP A 66 -3.20 14.32 3.25
C ASP A 66 -4.05 13.04 3.38
N LEU A 67 -4.41 12.40 2.27
CA LEU A 67 -5.34 11.28 2.27
C LEU A 67 -4.77 10.03 2.94
N ILE A 68 -3.60 9.55 2.51
CA ILE A 68 -2.98 8.35 3.06
C ILE A 68 -2.63 8.49 4.54
N PRO A 69 -2.02 9.60 5.00
CA PRO A 69 -1.79 9.81 6.42
C PRO A 69 -3.08 9.74 7.25
N ARG A 70 -4.18 10.34 6.79
CA ARG A 70 -5.48 10.24 7.48
C ARG A 70 -6.01 8.81 7.52
N LEU A 71 -5.87 8.06 6.44
CA LEU A 71 -6.27 6.65 6.40
C LEU A 71 -5.44 5.83 7.40
N ALA A 72 -4.12 6.03 7.43
CA ALA A 72 -3.24 5.35 8.38
C ALA A 72 -3.63 5.62 9.85
N THR A 73 -4.14 6.80 10.19
CA THR A 73 -4.60 7.09 11.57
C THR A 73 -5.83 6.27 12.00
N ILE A 74 -6.67 5.86 11.05
CA ILE A 74 -7.90 5.09 11.35
C ILE A 74 -7.70 3.57 11.17
N SER A 75 -6.57 3.14 10.60
CA SER A 75 -6.22 1.73 10.41
C SER A 75 -4.79 1.42 10.92
N PRO A 76 -4.49 1.64 12.22
CA PRO A 76 -3.16 1.37 12.75
C PRO A 76 -2.77 -0.10 12.56
N GLY A 77 -1.56 -0.35 12.10
CA GLY A 77 -1.06 -1.70 11.81
C GLY A 77 -1.49 -2.28 10.46
N SER A 78 -2.27 -1.54 9.66
CA SER A 78 -2.56 -1.93 8.27
C SER A 78 -1.33 -1.79 7.37
N GLY A 79 -1.46 -2.27 6.14
CA GLY A 79 -0.51 -1.99 5.05
C GLY A 79 -1.25 -1.48 3.82
N ALA A 80 -0.52 -1.35 2.71
CA ALA A 80 -1.09 -1.07 1.41
C ALA A 80 -0.68 -2.14 0.39
N TYR A 81 -1.53 -2.34 -0.62
CA TYR A 81 -1.21 -3.23 -1.72
C TYR A 81 -0.21 -2.55 -2.66
N HIS A 82 1.02 -3.06 -2.75
CA HIS A 82 2.09 -2.44 -3.55
C HIS A 82 1.66 -2.09 -4.99
N ASN A 83 0.91 -2.97 -5.65
CA ASN A 83 0.49 -2.79 -7.04
C ASN A 83 -0.58 -1.68 -7.24
N ALA A 84 -1.21 -1.21 -6.15
CA ALA A 84 -2.21 -0.15 -6.15
C ALA A 84 -1.93 0.92 -5.08
N GLY A 85 -0.70 0.95 -4.55
CA GLY A 85 -0.29 1.87 -3.49
C GLY A 85 0.14 3.22 -4.03
N ASP A 86 0.34 4.18 -3.13
CA ASP A 86 0.91 5.47 -3.52
C ASP A 86 2.34 5.30 -4.03
N ARG A 87 2.57 5.82 -5.23
CA ARG A 87 3.88 5.83 -5.86
C ARG A 87 4.90 6.59 -5.01
N LYS A 88 4.49 7.62 -4.27
CA LYS A 88 5.37 8.45 -3.44
C LYS A 88 5.36 8.05 -1.96
N GLN A 89 4.87 6.86 -1.62
CA GLN A 89 4.80 6.38 -0.23
C GLN A 89 6.18 6.50 0.46
N PRO A 90 6.34 7.39 1.45
CA PRO A 90 7.66 7.65 2.04
C PRO A 90 8.23 6.45 2.82
N ASP A 91 7.35 5.68 3.46
CA ASP A 91 7.65 4.49 4.28
C ASP A 91 7.23 3.19 3.57
N TRP A 92 7.44 3.14 2.25
CA TRP A 92 6.99 2.05 1.38
C TRP A 92 7.47 0.66 1.83
N GLN A 93 8.65 0.55 2.45
CA GLN A 93 9.18 -0.73 2.94
C GLN A 93 8.24 -1.34 3.99
N SER A 94 7.90 -0.56 5.03
CA SER A 94 6.95 -1.01 6.06
C SER A 94 5.52 -1.09 5.54
N THR A 95 5.10 -0.14 4.71
CA THR A 95 3.72 -0.07 4.23
C THR A 95 3.38 -1.22 3.27
N PHE A 96 4.29 -1.60 2.37
CA PHE A 96 4.05 -2.65 1.37
C PHE A 96 4.51 -4.03 1.83
N TYR A 97 5.62 -4.12 2.59
CA TYR A 97 6.23 -5.41 2.95
C TYR A 97 6.23 -5.68 4.46
N SER A 98 6.01 -4.67 5.29
CA SER A 98 5.98 -4.78 6.76
C SER A 98 7.25 -5.45 7.31
N CYS A 99 7.12 -6.21 8.40
CA CYS A 99 8.21 -6.94 9.03
C CYS A 99 8.85 -8.02 8.14
N LYS A 100 8.25 -8.35 6.99
CA LYS A 100 8.81 -9.34 6.06
C LYS A 100 9.86 -8.76 5.12
N TYR A 101 10.01 -7.44 5.03
CA TYR A 101 10.92 -6.78 4.08
C TYR A 101 12.38 -7.30 4.08
N PRO A 102 13.02 -7.65 5.22
CA PRO A 102 14.41 -8.10 5.20
C PRO A 102 14.65 -9.42 4.45
N ALA A 103 13.67 -10.33 4.44
CA ALA A 103 13.81 -11.63 3.79
C ALA A 103 13.95 -11.54 2.25
N PRO A 104 13.07 -10.85 1.51
CA PRO A 104 13.25 -10.67 0.08
C PRO A 104 14.45 -9.76 -0.26
N VAL A 105 14.90 -8.86 0.62
CA VAL A 105 16.17 -8.11 0.42
C VAL A 105 17.35 -9.08 0.35
N ALA A 106 17.43 -10.04 1.27
CA ALA A 106 18.48 -11.07 1.21
C ALA A 106 18.41 -11.88 -0.11
N VAL A 107 17.20 -12.27 -0.53
CA VAL A 107 17.01 -12.94 -1.83
C VAL A 107 17.45 -12.04 -3.00
N LYS A 108 17.09 -10.76 -2.98
CA LYS A 108 17.49 -9.79 -4.01
C LYS A 108 19.02 -9.68 -4.10
N GLN A 109 19.71 -9.65 -2.96
CA GLN A 109 21.17 -9.60 -2.90
C GLN A 109 21.83 -10.88 -3.45
N ASP A 110 21.23 -12.04 -3.21
CA ASP A 110 21.74 -13.32 -3.73
C ASP A 110 21.58 -13.43 -5.26
N TYR A 111 20.46 -12.95 -5.80
CA TYR A 111 20.09 -13.16 -7.20
C TYR A 111 20.38 -11.96 -8.13
N ASP A 112 20.44 -10.74 -7.59
CA ASP A 112 20.72 -9.52 -8.34
C ASP A 112 21.59 -8.54 -7.52
N PRO A 113 22.82 -8.94 -7.15
CA PRO A 113 23.74 -8.11 -6.35
C PRO A 113 24.16 -6.82 -7.07
N ASP A 114 24.08 -6.79 -8.40
CA ASP A 114 24.43 -5.63 -9.23
C ASP A 114 23.23 -4.67 -9.44
N GLN A 115 22.08 -4.91 -8.80
CA GLN A 115 20.86 -4.09 -8.92
C GLN A 115 20.37 -3.86 -10.36
N ARG A 116 20.47 -4.88 -11.22
CA ARG A 116 20.08 -4.76 -12.65
C ARG A 116 18.56 -4.65 -12.83
N PHE A 117 17.79 -5.25 -11.93
CA PHE A 117 16.33 -5.22 -11.96
C PHE A 117 15.79 -4.18 -10.98
N TYR A 118 15.86 -2.91 -11.37
CA TYR A 118 15.32 -1.80 -10.59
C TYR A 118 13.83 -1.54 -10.91
N ALA A 119 13.05 -1.29 -9.87
CA ALA A 119 11.71 -0.70 -9.97
C ALA A 119 11.43 0.16 -8.72
N HIS A 120 10.64 1.21 -8.89
CA HIS A 120 10.35 2.15 -7.81
C HIS A 120 9.60 1.44 -6.65
N ALA A 121 10.12 1.57 -5.42
CA ALA A 121 9.59 0.91 -4.22
C ALA A 121 9.53 -0.64 -4.32
N ALA A 122 10.30 -1.22 -5.24
CA ALA A 122 10.58 -2.64 -5.24
C ALA A 122 11.65 -2.96 -4.19
N VAL A 123 11.71 -4.22 -3.79
CA VAL A 123 12.73 -4.72 -2.86
C VAL A 123 14.13 -4.37 -3.33
N GLY A 124 14.89 -3.68 -2.48
CA GLY A 124 16.27 -3.24 -2.73
C GLY A 124 16.40 -2.00 -3.62
N SER A 125 15.31 -1.28 -3.90
CA SER A 125 15.33 -0.06 -4.72
C SER A 125 15.92 1.18 -4.02
N GLU A 126 16.22 1.08 -2.72
CA GLU A 126 16.87 2.10 -1.91
C GLU A 126 18.40 2.14 -2.04
N ASP A 127 18.99 1.09 -2.60
CA ASP A 127 20.45 0.91 -2.78
C ASP A 127 20.91 1.36 -4.18
#